data_AF-A0A914G3M3-F1
#
_entry.id   AF-A0A914G3M3-F1
#
_cell.length_a   1.000
_cell.length_b   1.000
_cell.length_c   1.000
_cell.angle_alpha   90.00
_cell.angle_beta   90.00
_cell.angle_gamma   90.00
#
_symmetry.space_group_name_H-M   'P 1'
#
loop_
_entity.id
_entity.type
_entity.pdbx_description
1 polymer ?
#
loop_
_entity_poly.entity_id
_entity_poly.type
_entity_poly.pdbx_seq_one_letter_code
_entity_poly.pdbx_strand_id
1 'polypeptide(L)'
;MTGYDECASLIENKKQHFIERLRHAVEIKSVSNDPAARKEVCRMIDWTQKELEKLGTKCEQIKNGKQKLPSGEEIDLPPVLFGTLGNDKAKKTLLVYGHLDVQPADKSDGWNTDPFKLIEIDGKLYGRGSTDDKGPVMAWINAIEVMQELKMDIPINIKFVLEGMEESGSEGLDDILMKHKDSFLHDVDFTCISDNYWLGKTKPCITYGLRGICYYCVEVKVCKQDLHSGVFGGT
;
A
#
# COMPACT_ATOMS: atom_id res chain seq x y z
N MET A 1 -20.09 7.43 28.06
CA MET A 1 -19.66 7.30 26.66
C MET A 1 -19.55 5.82 26.38
N THR A 2 -20.02 5.38 25.22
CA THR A 2 -19.67 4.03 24.74
C THR A 2 -18.18 3.99 24.40
N GLY A 3 -17.55 2.81 24.34
CA GLY A 3 -16.16 2.73 23.89
C GLY A 3 -15.95 3.29 22.47
N TYR A 4 -17.01 3.33 21.66
CA TYR A 4 -16.99 3.99 20.36
C TYR A 4 -16.83 5.51 20.46
N ASP A 5 -17.59 6.18 21.35
CA ASP A 5 -17.52 7.63 21.50
C ASP A 5 -16.14 8.09 22.01
N GLU A 6 -15.50 7.27 22.85
CA GLU A 6 -14.14 7.50 23.34
C GLU A 6 -13.11 7.38 22.20
N CYS A 7 -13.21 6.33 21.38
CA CYS A 7 -12.40 6.19 20.17
C CYS A 7 -12.58 7.38 19.23
N ALA A 8 -13.82 7.76 18.90
CA ALA A 8 -14.11 8.87 18.00
C ALA A 8 -13.54 10.20 18.53
N SER A 9 -13.68 10.45 19.83
CA SER A 9 -13.13 11.65 20.48
C SER A 9 -11.61 11.68 20.44
N LEU A 10 -10.94 10.54 20.72
CA LEU A 10 -9.48 10.47 20.66
C LEU A 10 -8.96 10.60 19.23
N ILE A 11 -9.67 10.04 18.25
CA ILE A 11 -9.32 10.17 16.83
C ILE A 11 -9.32 11.65 16.42
N GLU A 12 -10.36 12.41 16.79
CA GLU A 12 -10.42 13.84 16.48
C GLU A 12 -9.28 14.61 17.16
N ASN A 13 -9.02 14.32 18.45
CA ASN A 13 -7.92 14.95 19.19
C ASN A 13 -6.53 14.66 18.59
N LYS A 14 -6.36 13.48 17.97
CA LYS A 14 -5.09 13.04 17.35
C LYS A 14 -5.03 13.27 15.84
N LYS A 15 -6.03 13.93 15.25
CA LYS A 15 -6.11 14.16 13.80
C LYS A 15 -4.80 14.67 13.19
N GLN A 16 -4.17 15.67 13.81
CA GLN A 16 -2.92 16.24 13.30
C GLN A 16 -1.74 15.25 13.34
N HIS A 17 -1.66 14.42 14.38
CA HIS A 17 -0.67 13.36 14.47
C HIS A 17 -0.85 12.32 13.35
N PHE A 18 -2.09 11.94 13.06
CA PHE A 18 -2.39 10.99 11.97
C PHE A 18 -2.12 11.57 10.59
N ILE A 19 -2.43 12.86 10.38
CA ILE A 19 -2.09 13.56 9.15
C ILE A 19 -0.56 13.61 8.98
N GLU A 20 0.20 13.82 10.05
CA GLU A 20 1.66 13.85 9.99
C GLU A 20 2.26 12.47 9.71
N ARG A 21 1.70 11.39 10.28
CA ARG A 21 2.06 10.02 9.90
C ARG A 21 1.85 9.79 8.41
N LEU A 22 0.71 10.20 7.86
CA LEU A 22 0.44 10.08 6.42
C LEU A 22 1.40 10.97 5.60
N ARG A 23 1.76 12.15 6.09
CA ARG A 23 2.71 13.04 5.43
C ARG A 23 4.07 12.37 5.26
N HIS A 24 4.60 11.77 6.32
CA HIS A 24 5.86 11.01 6.25
C HIS A 24 5.76 9.82 5.30
N ALA A 25 4.64 9.09 5.32
CA ALA A 25 4.41 7.99 4.39
C ALA A 25 4.43 8.47 2.92
N VAL A 26 3.74 9.57 2.62
CA VAL A 26 3.65 10.14 1.26
C VAL A 26 4.99 10.72 0.78
N GLU A 27 5.83 11.23 1.68
CA GLU A 27 7.16 11.75 1.32
C GLU A 27 8.11 10.67 0.75
N ILE A 28 7.91 9.40 1.16
CA ILE A 28 8.70 8.28 0.64
C ILE A 28 8.19 7.94 -0.76
N LYS A 29 9.02 8.17 -1.79
CA LYS A 29 8.65 7.97 -3.21
C LYS A 29 8.72 6.50 -3.63
N SER A 30 7.90 5.66 -3.01
CA SER A 30 7.83 4.21 -3.23
C SER A 30 7.19 3.84 -4.57
N VAL A 31 7.75 4.29 -5.68
CA VAL A 31 7.22 4.03 -7.03
C VAL A 31 7.71 2.67 -7.54
N SER A 32 6.86 1.65 -7.60
CA SER A 32 7.28 0.26 -7.92
C SER A 32 7.67 0.05 -9.38
N ASN A 33 7.03 0.79 -10.29
CA ASN A 33 7.28 0.67 -11.73
C ASN A 33 8.53 1.41 -12.21
N ASP A 34 9.20 2.18 -11.34
CA ASP A 34 10.50 2.79 -11.59
C ASP A 34 11.60 1.98 -10.87
N PRO A 35 12.43 1.22 -11.59
CA PRO A 35 13.55 0.48 -11.01
C PRO A 35 14.49 1.35 -10.16
N ALA A 36 14.67 2.62 -10.50
CA ALA A 36 15.53 3.54 -9.73
C ALA A 36 14.95 3.86 -8.35
N ALA A 37 13.63 3.78 -8.19
CA ALA A 37 12.91 4.03 -6.94
C ALA A 37 12.81 2.78 -6.03
N ARG A 38 13.34 1.62 -6.43
CA ARG A 38 13.26 0.36 -5.65
C ARG A 38 13.73 0.51 -4.20
N LYS A 39 14.77 1.32 -3.95
CA LYS A 39 15.25 1.60 -2.60
C LYS A 39 14.22 2.35 -1.75
N GLU A 40 13.43 3.24 -2.34
CA GLU A 40 12.37 3.95 -1.64
C GLU A 40 11.17 3.04 -1.34
N VAL A 41 10.88 2.06 -2.20
CA VAL A 41 9.88 1.01 -1.91
C VAL A 41 10.30 0.20 -0.67
N CYS A 42 11.55 -0.27 -0.62
CA CYS A 42 12.07 -0.97 0.56
C CYS A 42 12.08 -0.07 1.80
N ARG A 43 12.44 1.21 1.65
CA ARG A 43 12.38 2.19 2.75
C ARG A 43 10.97 2.38 3.29
N MET A 44 9.94 2.35 2.43
CA MET A 44 8.54 2.45 2.84
C MET A 44 8.11 1.23 3.66
N ILE A 45 8.55 0.04 3.26
CA ILE A 45 8.33 -1.21 4.01
C ILE A 45 9.03 -1.16 5.37
N ASP A 46 10.31 -0.77 5.40
CA ASP A 46 11.09 -0.61 6.63
C ASP A 46 10.46 0.39 7.60
N TRP A 47 9.96 1.51 7.06
CA TRP A 47 9.30 2.54 7.86
C TRP A 47 7.97 2.04 8.42
N THR A 48 7.17 1.33 7.61
CA THR A 48 5.88 0.77 8.04
C THR A 48 6.08 -0.33 9.08
N GLN A 49 7.09 -1.18 8.94
CA GLN A 49 7.48 -2.16 9.95
C GLN A 49 7.73 -1.48 11.30
N LYS A 50 8.50 -0.38 11.32
CA LYS A 50 8.77 0.36 12.57
C LYS A 50 7.51 0.95 13.19
N GLU A 51 6.57 1.45 12.38
CA GLU A 51 5.28 1.93 12.90
C GLU A 51 4.46 0.79 13.53
N LEU A 52 4.42 -0.38 12.91
CA LEU A 52 3.74 -1.57 13.45
C LEU A 52 4.40 -2.11 14.72
N GLU A 53 5.73 -2.19 14.75
CA GLU A 53 6.51 -2.68 15.89
C GLU A 53 6.35 -1.79 17.13
N LYS A 54 6.20 -0.47 16.97
CA LYS A 54 5.87 0.45 18.08
C LYS A 54 4.56 0.09 18.79
N LEU A 55 3.63 -0.54 18.07
CA LEU A 55 2.34 -1.00 18.59
C LEU A 55 2.38 -2.45 19.10
N GLY A 56 3.57 -3.06 19.17
CA GLY A 56 3.76 -4.43 19.64
C GLY A 56 3.50 -5.51 18.58
N THR A 57 3.37 -5.13 17.31
CA THR A 57 3.25 -6.08 16.19
C THR A 57 4.59 -6.77 15.97
N LYS A 58 4.61 -8.10 15.94
CA LYS A 58 5.79 -8.87 15.53
C LYS A 58 5.85 -8.90 14.01
N CYS A 59 6.90 -8.33 13.43
CA CYS A 59 7.04 -8.18 12.00
C CYS A 59 8.16 -9.06 11.41
N GLU A 60 7.98 -9.49 10.17
CA GLU A 60 8.96 -10.22 9.37
C GLU A 60 8.88 -9.76 7.92
N GLN A 61 10.02 -9.43 7.30
CA GLN A 61 10.08 -9.12 5.87
C GLN A 61 10.41 -10.39 5.07
N ILE A 62 9.43 -10.87 4.31
CA ILE A 62 9.54 -12.07 3.50
C ILE A 62 10.20 -11.72 2.16
N LYS A 63 11.32 -12.37 1.85
CA LYS A 63 12.05 -12.14 0.59
C LYS A 63 11.19 -12.59 -0.61
N ASN A 64 11.02 -11.69 -1.57
CA ASN A 64 10.16 -11.87 -2.74
C ASN A 64 10.91 -12.23 -4.05
N GLY A 65 12.13 -12.74 -3.96
CA GLY A 65 12.90 -13.12 -5.14
C GLY A 65 13.36 -11.92 -5.99
N LYS A 66 13.29 -12.05 -7.31
CA LYS A 66 13.84 -11.08 -8.28
C LYS A 66 12.86 -10.79 -9.40
N GLN A 67 12.90 -9.57 -9.91
CA GLN A 67 12.18 -9.10 -11.08
C GLN A 67 13.13 -8.99 -12.27
N LYS A 68 12.68 -9.46 -13.44
CA LYS A 68 13.39 -9.27 -14.70
C LYS A 68 12.85 -8.06 -15.46
N LEU A 69 13.70 -7.07 -15.68
CA LEU A 69 13.34 -5.84 -16.39
C LEU A 69 13.28 -6.05 -17.91
N PRO A 70 12.58 -5.17 -18.66
CA PRO A 70 12.58 -5.20 -20.13
C PRO A 70 13.99 -5.13 -20.76
N SER A 71 14.95 -4.52 -20.08
CA SER A 71 16.36 -4.47 -20.49
C SER A 71 17.06 -5.83 -20.40
N GLY A 72 16.48 -6.80 -19.70
CA GLY A 72 17.07 -8.10 -19.39
C GLY A 72 17.84 -8.14 -18.05
N GLU A 73 18.02 -7.01 -17.38
CA GLU A 73 18.60 -6.94 -16.03
C GLU A 73 17.66 -7.55 -14.98
N GLU A 74 18.23 -8.16 -13.93
CA GLU A 74 17.48 -8.63 -12.77
C GLU A 74 17.75 -7.76 -11.55
N ILE A 75 16.68 -7.33 -10.87
CA ILE A 75 16.74 -6.61 -9.60
C ILE A 75 15.96 -7.37 -8.53
N ASP A 76 16.30 -7.18 -7.26
CA ASP A 76 15.54 -7.80 -6.17
C ASP A 76 14.13 -7.18 -6.08
N LEU A 77 13.11 -8.03 -5.95
CA LEU A 77 11.75 -7.60 -5.61
C LEU A 77 11.71 -7.02 -4.19
N PRO A 78 10.89 -5.99 -3.92
CA PRO A 78 10.71 -5.53 -2.54
C PRO A 78 10.12 -6.69 -1.71
N PRO A 79 10.50 -6.80 -0.43
CA PRO A 79 9.97 -7.84 0.43
C PRO A 79 8.47 -7.62 0.70
N VAL A 80 7.78 -8.69 1.11
CA VAL A 80 6.42 -8.59 1.62
C VAL A 80 6.47 -8.57 3.14
N LEU A 81 5.86 -7.57 3.76
CA LEU A 81 5.85 -7.39 5.21
C LEU A 81 4.73 -8.21 5.84
N PHE A 82 5.12 -9.22 6.62
CA PHE A 82 4.21 -9.97 7.48
C PHE A 82 4.23 -9.37 8.89
N GLY A 83 3.05 -9.16 9.47
CA GLY A 83 2.89 -8.66 10.83
C GLY A 83 1.91 -9.49 11.65
N THR A 84 2.14 -9.68 12.94
CA THR A 84 1.19 -10.32 13.86
C THR A 84 1.06 -9.53 15.15
N LEU A 85 -0.17 -9.08 15.46
CA LEU A 85 -0.55 -8.43 16.69
C LEU A 85 -1.57 -9.30 17.44
N GLY A 86 -1.21 -9.73 18.64
CA GLY A 86 -2.01 -10.68 19.42
C GLY A 86 -1.78 -12.15 19.02
N ASN A 87 -2.13 -13.07 19.93
CA ASN A 87 -2.06 -14.52 19.72
C ASN A 87 -3.08 -15.27 20.61
N ASP A 88 -4.18 -14.60 20.96
CA ASP A 88 -5.20 -15.15 21.84
C ASP A 88 -6.07 -16.16 21.08
N LYS A 89 -6.01 -17.43 21.50
CA LYS A 89 -6.76 -18.53 20.87
C LYS A 89 -8.27 -18.42 21.04
N ALA A 90 -8.75 -17.59 21.95
CA ALA A 90 -10.18 -17.33 22.12
C ALA A 90 -10.70 -16.26 21.14
N LYS A 91 -9.80 -15.47 20.53
CA LYS A 91 -10.14 -14.40 19.60
C LYS A 91 -10.04 -14.88 18.15
N LYS A 92 -10.85 -14.27 17.30
CA LYS A 92 -10.78 -14.44 15.84
C LYS A 92 -9.56 -13.71 15.28
N THR A 93 -9.02 -14.19 14.17
CA THR A 93 -7.87 -13.58 13.50
C THR A 93 -8.31 -12.90 12.20
N LEU A 94 -8.08 -11.59 12.10
CA LEU A 94 -8.27 -10.80 10.90
C LEU A 94 -6.95 -10.66 10.14
N LEU A 95 -6.94 -11.01 8.87
CA LEU A 95 -5.89 -10.63 7.94
C LEU A 95 -6.22 -9.28 7.30
N VAL A 96 -5.33 -8.32 7.46
CA VAL A 96 -5.35 -7.04 6.76
C VAL A 96 -4.32 -7.10 5.63
N TYR A 97 -4.78 -6.86 4.41
CA TYR A 97 -3.91 -6.62 3.26
C TYR A 97 -3.99 -5.17 2.81
N GLY A 98 -2.87 -4.67 2.29
CA GLY A 98 -2.74 -3.39 1.60
C GLY A 98 -1.37 -3.31 0.92
N HIS A 99 -1.11 -2.24 0.18
CA HIS A 99 0.16 -2.05 -0.51
C HIS A 99 0.81 -0.70 -0.16
N LEU A 100 2.13 -0.63 -0.32
CA LEU A 100 2.96 0.49 0.11
C LEU A 100 3.67 1.19 -1.06
N ASP A 101 3.66 0.57 -2.24
CA ASP A 101 4.05 1.21 -3.47
C ASP A 101 2.94 2.10 -4.03
N VAL A 102 3.29 2.97 -4.96
CA VAL A 102 2.39 3.96 -5.56
C VAL A 102 2.70 4.15 -7.04
N GLN A 103 1.70 4.56 -7.83
CA GLN A 103 1.95 5.04 -9.19
C GLN A 103 2.96 6.22 -9.23
N PRO A 104 3.67 6.41 -10.36
CA PRO A 104 4.41 7.63 -10.65
C PRO A 104 3.56 8.89 -10.51
N ALA A 105 4.24 9.99 -10.22
CA ALA A 105 3.66 11.32 -10.32
C ALA A 105 4.79 12.35 -10.44
N ASP A 106 4.65 13.25 -11.40
CA ASP A 106 5.50 14.42 -11.54
C ASP A 106 4.66 15.70 -11.56
N LYS A 107 5.27 16.82 -11.17
CA LYS A 107 4.64 18.14 -11.25
C LYS A 107 4.18 18.47 -12.68
N SER A 108 4.98 18.07 -13.67
CA SER A 108 4.72 18.28 -15.09
C SER A 108 3.52 17.51 -15.63
N ASP A 109 3.03 16.49 -14.92
CA ASP A 109 1.78 15.79 -15.27
C ASP A 109 0.52 16.66 -15.05
N GLY A 110 0.68 17.85 -14.44
CA GLY A 110 -0.41 18.80 -14.19
C GLY A 110 -0.84 18.90 -12.73
N TRP A 111 -0.02 18.44 -11.78
CA TRP A 111 -0.33 18.57 -10.35
C TRP A 111 -0.34 20.04 -9.91
N ASN A 112 -1.27 20.41 -9.02
CA ASN A 112 -1.32 21.75 -8.42
C ASN A 112 -0.33 21.92 -7.25
N THR A 113 0.06 20.83 -6.59
CA THR A 113 1.09 20.76 -5.54
C THR A 113 2.25 19.87 -5.96
N ASP A 114 3.30 19.73 -5.16
CA ASP A 114 4.27 18.65 -5.36
C ASP A 114 3.59 17.32 -4.98
N PRO A 115 3.60 16.29 -5.84
CA PRO A 115 2.88 15.04 -5.58
C PRO A 115 3.39 14.29 -4.34
N PHE A 116 4.65 14.43 -3.95
CA PHE A 116 5.22 13.73 -2.79
C PHE A 116 5.39 14.64 -1.58
N LYS A 117 4.78 15.83 -1.60
CA LYS A 117 4.63 16.68 -0.41
C LYS A 117 3.14 16.77 -0.10
N LEU A 118 2.69 15.99 0.89
CA LEU A 118 1.28 16.02 1.30
C LEU A 118 0.92 17.45 1.75
N ILE A 119 -0.17 18.02 1.22
CA ILE A 119 -0.67 19.35 1.60
C ILE A 119 -2.17 19.26 1.86
N GLU A 120 -2.64 19.88 2.94
CA GLU A 120 -4.07 20.01 3.22
C GLU A 120 -4.63 21.28 2.57
N ILE A 121 -5.69 21.15 1.77
CA ILE A 121 -6.44 22.27 1.17
C ILE A 121 -7.94 21.97 1.32
N ASP A 122 -8.68 22.86 1.97
CA ASP A 122 -10.13 22.74 2.20
C ASP A 122 -10.55 21.37 2.79
N GLY A 123 -9.77 20.89 3.77
CA GLY A 123 -10.02 19.61 4.44
C GLY A 123 -9.68 18.36 3.62
N LYS A 124 -9.00 18.50 2.47
CA LYS A 124 -8.54 17.40 1.62
C LYS A 124 -7.03 17.31 1.66
N LEU A 125 -6.50 16.10 1.78
CA LEU A 125 -5.08 15.82 1.84
C LEU A 125 -4.58 15.45 0.44
N TYR A 126 -3.85 16.34 -0.20
CA TYR A 126 -3.33 16.17 -1.56
C TYR A 126 -1.92 15.59 -1.54
N GLY A 127 -1.73 14.42 -2.14
CA GLY A 127 -0.43 13.79 -2.38
C GLY A 127 -0.59 12.41 -3.03
N ARG A 128 0.38 11.99 -3.85
CA ARG A 128 0.45 10.64 -4.41
C ARG A 128 0.56 9.62 -3.27
N GLY A 129 -0.28 8.58 -3.31
CA GLY A 129 -0.35 7.59 -2.25
C GLY A 129 -1.36 7.90 -1.15
N SER A 130 -1.90 9.12 -1.10
CA SER A 130 -2.76 9.56 0.01
C SER A 130 -4.02 8.72 0.20
N THR A 131 -4.60 8.19 -0.87
CA THR A 131 -5.79 7.32 -0.84
C THR A 131 -5.53 5.90 -1.33
N ASP A 132 -4.38 5.65 -1.93
CA ASP A 132 -4.07 4.46 -2.75
C ASP A 132 -2.57 4.16 -2.58
N ASP A 133 -2.17 3.38 -1.59
CA ASP A 133 -2.99 2.87 -0.45
C ASP A 133 -2.40 3.28 0.93
N LYS A 134 -1.53 4.29 0.95
CA LYS A 134 -0.87 4.69 2.21
C LYS A 134 -1.87 5.22 3.24
N GLY A 135 -2.88 5.98 2.82
CA GLY A 135 -3.92 6.50 3.71
C GLY A 135 -4.63 5.39 4.49
N PRO A 136 -5.27 4.43 3.80
CA PRO A 136 -5.96 3.34 4.46
C PRO A 136 -5.04 2.40 5.27
N VAL A 137 -3.83 2.09 4.80
CA VAL A 137 -2.86 1.32 5.62
C VAL A 137 -2.52 2.08 6.91
N MET A 138 -2.25 3.39 6.83
CA MET A 138 -2.01 4.20 8.02
C MET A 138 -3.24 4.28 8.93
N ALA A 139 -4.46 4.25 8.38
CA ALA A 139 -5.68 4.24 9.17
C ALA A 139 -5.81 2.99 10.05
N TRP A 140 -5.39 1.81 9.56
CA TRP A 140 -5.30 0.59 10.39
C TRP A 140 -4.35 0.76 11.57
N ILE A 141 -3.15 1.30 11.32
CA ILE A 141 -2.14 1.57 12.36
C ILE A 141 -2.69 2.58 13.39
N ASN A 142 -3.33 3.66 12.91
CA ASN A 142 -3.95 4.67 13.76
C ASN A 142 -5.06 4.09 14.65
N ALA A 143 -5.91 3.21 14.11
CA ALA A 143 -6.99 2.59 14.86
C ALA A 143 -6.47 1.70 16.00
N ILE A 144 -5.41 0.94 15.74
CA ILE A 144 -4.74 0.12 16.77
C ILE A 144 -4.14 1.01 17.87
N GLU A 145 -3.43 2.07 17.49
CA GLU A 145 -2.85 3.03 18.44
C GLU A 145 -3.92 3.63 19.37
N VAL A 146 -5.06 4.05 18.81
CA VAL A 146 -6.18 4.62 19.58
C VAL A 146 -6.72 3.62 20.59
N MET A 147 -6.98 2.38 20.18
CA MET A 147 -7.51 1.34 21.07
C MET A 147 -6.52 1.03 22.20
N GLN A 148 -5.22 0.97 21.89
CA GLN A 148 -4.18 0.73 22.89
C GLN A 148 -4.03 1.89 23.88
N GLU A 149 -4.08 3.15 23.42
CA GLU A 149 -4.01 4.32 24.29
C GLU A 149 -5.20 4.43 25.25
N LEU A 150 -6.39 4.06 24.78
CA LEU A 150 -7.58 3.95 25.62
C LEU A 150 -7.58 2.69 26.50
N LYS A 151 -6.53 1.86 26.43
CA LYS A 151 -6.41 0.59 27.16
C LYS A 151 -7.60 -0.35 26.89
N MET A 152 -8.16 -0.26 25.69
CA MET A 152 -9.23 -1.14 25.24
C MET A 152 -8.65 -2.49 24.84
N ASP A 153 -9.36 -3.57 25.17
CA ASP A 153 -9.02 -4.88 24.65
C ASP A 153 -9.36 -4.95 23.16
N ILE A 154 -8.36 -5.15 22.31
CA ILE A 154 -8.58 -5.35 20.87
C ILE A 154 -9.28 -6.71 20.70
N PRO A 155 -10.49 -6.77 20.12
CA PRO A 155 -11.36 -7.95 20.20
C PRO A 155 -10.92 -9.11 19.29
N ILE A 156 -9.85 -8.92 18.52
CA ILE A 156 -9.34 -9.83 17.50
C ILE A 156 -7.81 -9.89 17.53
N ASN A 157 -7.24 -11.00 17.06
CA ASN A 157 -5.86 -11.02 16.59
C ASN A 157 -5.81 -10.38 15.20
N ILE A 158 -4.71 -9.69 14.88
CA ILE A 158 -4.53 -9.05 13.57
C ILE A 158 -3.26 -9.58 12.93
N LYS A 159 -3.37 -10.02 11.69
CA LYS A 159 -2.25 -10.32 10.80
C LYS A 159 -2.19 -9.29 9.69
N PHE A 160 -0.99 -8.88 9.33
CA PHE A 160 -0.74 -7.98 8.21
C PHE A 160 0.00 -8.71 7.10
N VAL A 161 -0.40 -8.45 5.86
CA VAL A 161 0.38 -8.72 4.65
C VAL A 161 0.41 -7.42 3.86
N LEU A 162 1.56 -6.74 3.88
CA LEU A 162 1.73 -5.49 3.15
C LEU A 162 2.81 -5.66 2.09
N GLU A 163 2.47 -5.40 0.82
CA GLU A 163 3.41 -5.55 -0.29
C GLU A 163 3.89 -4.20 -0.87
N GLY A 164 4.75 -4.25 -1.89
CA GLY A 164 5.27 -3.06 -2.57
C GLY A 164 5.32 -3.22 -4.09
N MET A 165 4.44 -4.05 -4.67
CA MET A 165 4.38 -4.31 -6.12
C MET A 165 2.96 -4.29 -6.69
N GLU A 166 1.94 -3.86 -5.94
CA GLU A 166 0.53 -3.93 -6.39
C GLU A 166 0.34 -3.17 -7.71
N GLU A 167 0.90 -1.95 -7.77
CA GLU A 167 0.83 -1.04 -8.92
C GLU A 167 1.67 -1.54 -10.12
N SER A 168 2.41 -2.63 -9.90
CA SER A 168 3.27 -3.34 -10.86
C SER A 168 2.90 -4.82 -10.99
N GLY A 169 1.67 -5.22 -10.62
CA GLY A 169 1.10 -6.55 -10.86
C GLY A 169 1.35 -7.59 -9.77
N SER A 170 1.72 -7.16 -8.55
CA SER A 170 1.92 -8.01 -7.36
C SER A 170 2.88 -9.18 -7.59
N GLU A 171 3.95 -8.95 -8.35
CA GLU A 171 4.90 -9.99 -8.76
C GLU A 171 5.44 -10.76 -7.54
N GLY A 172 5.19 -12.06 -7.50
CA GLY A 172 5.64 -13.00 -6.46
C GLY A 172 4.75 -13.13 -5.23
N LEU A 173 3.75 -12.26 -5.03
CA LEU A 173 2.87 -12.32 -3.85
C LEU A 173 2.08 -13.64 -3.77
N ASP A 174 1.48 -14.08 -4.87
CA ASP A 174 0.70 -15.33 -4.91
C ASP A 174 1.52 -16.54 -4.45
N ASP A 175 2.77 -16.65 -4.91
CA ASP A 175 3.68 -17.74 -4.53
C ASP A 175 4.05 -17.68 -3.03
N ILE A 176 4.29 -16.48 -2.51
CA ILE A 176 4.53 -16.25 -1.07
C ILE A 176 3.32 -16.69 -0.24
N LEU A 177 2.11 -16.26 -0.63
CA LEU A 177 0.88 -16.58 0.09
C LEU A 177 0.62 -18.09 0.07
N MET A 178 0.78 -18.75 -1.08
CA MET A 178 0.61 -20.19 -1.21
C MET A 178 1.63 -20.96 -0.35
N LYS A 179 2.90 -20.52 -0.33
CA LYS A 179 3.95 -21.13 0.51
C LYS A 179 3.66 -20.98 2.01
N HIS A 180 2.95 -19.92 2.40
CA HIS A 180 2.65 -19.61 3.80
C HIS A 180 1.20 -19.91 4.22
N LYS A 181 0.43 -20.57 3.34
CA LYS A 181 -0.96 -20.96 3.57
C LYS A 181 -1.15 -21.77 4.86
N ASP A 182 -0.35 -22.81 5.03
CA ASP A 182 -0.44 -23.73 6.18
C ASP A 182 0.45 -23.31 7.36
N SER A 183 1.07 -22.11 7.31
CA SER A 183 1.91 -21.58 8.38
C SER A 183 1.48 -20.18 8.82
N PHE A 184 1.87 -19.11 8.14
CA PHE A 184 1.49 -17.77 8.55
C PHE A 184 -0.03 -17.55 8.44
N LEU A 185 -0.71 -18.17 7.48
CA LEU A 185 -2.13 -17.92 7.21
C LEU A 185 -3.09 -18.94 7.83
N HIS A 186 -2.58 -19.98 8.52
CA HIS A 186 -3.37 -21.16 8.92
C HIS A 186 -4.53 -20.89 9.89
N ASP A 187 -4.47 -19.80 10.64
CA ASP A 187 -5.38 -19.40 11.72
C ASP A 187 -6.16 -18.12 11.37
N VAL A 188 -6.14 -17.67 10.12
CA VAL A 188 -6.92 -16.52 9.63
C VAL A 188 -8.39 -16.92 9.48
N ASP A 189 -9.29 -16.19 10.15
CA ASP A 189 -10.74 -16.40 10.06
C ASP A 189 -11.38 -15.51 8.98
N PHE A 190 -10.88 -14.27 8.82
CA PHE A 190 -11.41 -13.28 7.88
C PHE A 190 -10.28 -12.47 7.25
N THR A 191 -10.53 -11.96 6.04
CA THR A 191 -9.62 -11.02 5.36
C THR A 191 -10.36 -9.70 5.12
N CYS A 192 -9.68 -8.58 5.34
CA CYS A 192 -10.18 -7.25 5.01
C CYS A 192 -9.12 -6.47 4.22
N ILE A 193 -9.57 -5.79 3.19
CA ILE A 193 -8.78 -4.93 2.32
C ILE A 193 -9.52 -3.60 2.27
N SER A 194 -8.78 -2.49 2.44
CA SER A 194 -9.35 -1.14 2.41
C SER A 194 -8.70 -0.31 1.31
N ASP A 195 -8.74 -0.81 0.08
CA ASP A 195 -8.04 -0.22 -1.05
C ASP A 195 -8.99 0.03 -2.22
N ASN A 196 -10.09 0.73 -1.91
CA ASN A 196 -11.10 1.06 -2.90
C ASN A 196 -11.91 2.28 -2.50
N TYR A 197 -12.71 2.75 -3.44
CA TYR A 197 -13.45 4.00 -3.30
C TYR A 197 -14.93 3.77 -3.09
N TRP A 198 -15.60 4.76 -2.50
CA TRP A 198 -17.06 4.80 -2.53
C TRP A 198 -17.54 5.09 -3.94
N LEU A 199 -18.68 4.51 -4.33
CA LEU A 199 -19.28 4.73 -5.65
C LEU A 199 -19.73 6.19 -5.85
N GLY A 200 -20.11 6.88 -4.78
CA GLY A 200 -20.62 8.24 -4.82
C GLY A 200 -20.19 9.05 -3.60
N LYS A 201 -20.70 10.28 -3.52
CA LYS A 201 -20.26 11.27 -2.53
C LYS A 201 -21.05 11.28 -1.22
N THR A 202 -22.12 10.48 -1.12
CA THR A 202 -23.12 10.63 -0.05
C THR A 202 -23.34 9.37 0.80
N LYS A 203 -22.90 8.20 0.36
CA LYS A 203 -23.15 6.92 1.06
C LYS A 203 -21.89 6.04 1.07
N PRO A 204 -21.54 5.44 2.23
CA PRO A 204 -20.49 4.43 2.29
C PRO A 204 -20.86 3.18 1.49
N CYS A 205 -19.85 2.44 1.07
CA CYS A 205 -20.00 1.22 0.26
C CYS A 205 -19.28 0.05 0.93
N ILE A 206 -19.82 -1.17 0.72
CA ILE A 206 -19.09 -2.43 0.93
C ILE A 206 -18.96 -3.07 -0.45
N THR A 207 -17.72 -3.23 -0.91
CA THR A 207 -17.42 -3.83 -2.20
C THR A 207 -17.31 -5.35 -2.03
N TYR A 208 -18.05 -6.12 -2.83
CA TYR A 208 -18.07 -7.59 -2.75
C TYR A 208 -17.57 -8.28 -4.03
N GLY A 209 -17.06 -7.51 -4.99
CA GLY A 209 -16.52 -8.04 -6.23
C GLY A 209 -15.66 -7.01 -6.96
N LEU A 210 -14.57 -7.50 -7.56
CA LEU A 210 -13.66 -6.74 -8.41
C LEU A 210 -13.61 -7.40 -9.79
N ARG A 211 -13.32 -6.59 -10.82
CA ARG A 211 -13.01 -7.12 -12.16
C ARG A 211 -11.56 -7.59 -12.19
N GLY A 212 -11.25 -8.54 -13.07
CA GLY A 212 -9.87 -8.82 -13.46
C GLY A 212 -9.35 -7.77 -14.44
N ILE A 213 -8.04 -7.80 -14.69
CA ILE A 213 -7.34 -6.97 -15.67
C ILE A 213 -6.47 -7.85 -16.57
N CYS A 214 -6.46 -7.55 -17.87
CA CYS A 214 -5.50 -8.12 -18.81
C CYS A 214 -4.85 -6.96 -19.57
N TYR A 215 -3.54 -6.81 -19.42
CA TYR A 215 -2.77 -5.74 -20.04
C TYR A 215 -2.03 -6.28 -21.28
N TYR A 216 -2.07 -5.56 -22.40
CA TYR A 216 -1.48 -5.99 -23.67
C TYR A 216 -0.50 -4.95 -24.20
N CYS A 217 0.59 -5.40 -24.82
CA CYS A 217 1.51 -4.56 -25.60
C CYS A 217 1.48 -5.01 -27.07
N VAL A 218 1.30 -4.06 -27.99
CA VAL A 218 1.36 -4.32 -29.44
C VAL A 218 2.59 -3.61 -30.00
N GLU A 219 3.62 -4.37 -30.34
CA GLU A 219 4.86 -3.84 -30.92
C GLU A 219 4.84 -3.93 -32.45
N VAL A 220 5.08 -2.80 -33.12
CA VAL A 220 5.28 -2.73 -34.58
C VAL A 220 6.67 -2.18 -34.86
N LYS A 221 7.55 -3.04 -35.38
CA LYS A 221 8.92 -2.68 -35.72
C LYS A 221 9.14 -2.70 -37.23
N VAL A 222 9.33 -1.53 -37.83
CA VAL A 222 9.51 -1.37 -39.29
C VAL A 222 10.99 -1.24 -39.67
N CYS A 223 11.80 -0.60 -38.83
CA CYS A 223 13.20 -0.28 -39.13
C CYS A 223 14.08 -0.51 -37.89
N LYS A 224 15.40 -0.59 -38.11
CA LYS A 224 16.39 -0.76 -37.03
C LYS A 224 16.75 0.54 -36.30
N GLN A 225 16.39 1.68 -36.89
CA GLN A 225 16.64 3.02 -36.38
C GLN A 225 15.55 3.96 -36.89
N ASP A 226 15.39 5.10 -36.23
CA ASP A 226 14.51 6.16 -36.70
C ASP A 226 14.99 6.67 -38.05
N LEU A 227 14.04 6.89 -38.96
CA LEU A 227 14.33 7.37 -40.31
C LEU A 227 13.87 8.81 -40.44
N HIS A 228 14.69 9.63 -41.09
CA HIS A 228 14.30 11.00 -41.43
C HIS A 228 13.06 10.97 -42.34
N SER A 229 11.94 11.47 -41.84
CA SER A 229 10.64 11.37 -42.52
C SER A 229 10.63 12.00 -43.91
N GLY A 230 11.38 13.08 -44.14
CA GLY A 230 11.50 13.69 -45.47
C GLY A 230 12.35 12.91 -46.49
N VAL A 231 13.25 12.02 -46.02
CA VAL A 231 14.10 11.20 -46.93
C VAL A 231 13.39 9.89 -47.27
N PHE A 232 12.62 9.33 -46.33
CA PHE A 232 12.00 8.01 -46.44
C PHE A 232 10.47 8.04 -46.54
N GLY A 233 9.85 9.22 -46.50
CA GLY A 233 8.41 9.41 -46.62
C GLY A 233 8.04 10.18 -47.89
N GLY A 234 7.39 9.50 -48.84
CA GLY A 234 6.78 10.10 -50.02
C GLY A 234 7.48 9.81 -51.35
N THR A 235 7.16 8.67 -51.95
CA THR A 235 6.97 8.47 -53.40
C THR A 235 5.88 7.43 -53.61
#